data_AF-X0WL29-F1
#
_entry.id   AF-X0WL29-F1
#
_cell.length_a   1.000
_cell.length_b   1.000
_cell.length_c   1.000
_cell.angle_alpha   90.00
_cell.angle_beta   90.00
_cell.angle_gamma   90.00
#
_symmetry.space_group_name_H-M   'P 1'
#
loop_
_entity.id
_entity.type
_entity.pdbx_description
1 polymer ?
#
loop_
_entity_poly.entity_id
_entity_poly.type
_entity_poly.pdbx_seq_one_letter_code
_entity_poly.pdbx_strand_id
1 'polypeptide(L)'
;MGEFFGAFKELRGRVASINQNVLINTILSRPEYQKFITELNTQVQLFELNVDSDGIKLAANRSGYTLNTLRISAEEGRPKRGQDRVDLHDTGDYYKSHAVEIGSLKDDYFTMISDAQKDETDLIDEWGPVLGLTEESMNALSDFILLAFLPLLLEEIQDN
;
A
#
# COMPACT_ATOMS: atom_id res chain seq x y z
N MET A 1 0.56 -14.83 48.13
CA MET A 1 1.25 -15.41 46.96
C MET A 1 0.32 -15.78 45.79
N GLY A 2 -1.01 -15.57 45.88
CA GLY A 2 -1.96 -15.95 44.82
C GLY A 2 -2.33 -14.87 43.78
N GLU A 3 -1.93 -13.62 44.01
CA GLU A 3 -2.33 -12.48 43.15
C GLU A 3 -1.37 -12.20 42.00
N PHE A 4 -0.12 -12.69 42.06
CA PHE A 4 0.93 -12.37 41.08
C PHE A 4 0.59 -12.81 39.65
N PHE A 5 -0.23 -13.86 39.49
CA PHE A 5 -0.70 -14.33 38.17
C PHE A 5 -2.10 -13.83 37.79
N GLY A 6 -2.75 -13.02 38.64
CA GLY A 6 -4.09 -12.46 38.35
C GLY A 6 -4.06 -11.54 37.14
N ALA A 7 -3.19 -10.52 37.20
CA ALA A 7 -2.99 -9.56 36.11
C ALA A 7 -2.65 -10.25 34.77
N PHE A 8 -1.75 -11.23 34.78
CA PHE A 8 -1.40 -12.01 33.58
C PHE A 8 -2.59 -12.80 33.01
N LYS A 9 -3.47 -13.34 33.85
CA LYS A 9 -4.66 -14.07 33.40
C LYS A 9 -5.72 -13.12 32.83
N GLU A 10 -5.91 -11.96 33.46
CA GLU A 10 -6.83 -10.94 32.98
C GLU A 10 -6.38 -10.33 31.65
N LEU A 11 -5.10 -9.97 31.55
CA LEU A 11 -4.48 -9.50 30.31
C LEU A 11 -4.63 -10.52 29.19
N ARG A 12 -4.27 -11.79 29.45
CA ARG A 12 -4.46 -12.87 28.47
C ARG A 12 -5.93 -12.94 28.03
N GLY A 13 -6.86 -12.82 28.96
CA GLY A 13 -8.30 -12.81 28.67
C GLY A 13 -8.70 -11.64 27.77
N ARG A 14 -8.21 -10.43 28.05
CA ARG A 14 -8.45 -9.23 27.24
C ARG A 14 -7.88 -9.38 25.84
N VAL A 15 -6.60 -9.73 25.72
CA VAL A 15 -5.93 -9.95 24.42
C VAL A 15 -6.63 -11.04 23.62
N ALA A 16 -6.99 -12.16 24.24
CA ALA A 16 -7.71 -13.24 23.57
C ALA A 16 -9.15 -12.86 23.16
N SER A 17 -9.73 -11.82 23.76
CA SER A 17 -11.07 -11.31 23.43
C SER A 17 -11.05 -10.23 22.34
N ILE A 18 -9.87 -9.74 21.93
CA ILE A 18 -9.77 -8.74 20.87
C ILE A 18 -10.26 -9.36 19.56
N ASN A 19 -11.22 -8.70 18.92
CA ASN A 19 -11.61 -9.04 17.57
C ASN A 19 -10.52 -8.56 16.60
N GLN A 20 -9.81 -9.50 15.98
CA GLN A 20 -8.73 -9.24 15.03
C GLN A 20 -9.14 -8.27 13.92
N ASN A 21 -10.32 -8.47 13.33
CA ASN A 21 -10.77 -7.68 12.18
C ASN A 21 -11.05 -6.23 12.59
N VAL A 22 -11.64 -6.03 13.78
CA VAL A 22 -11.83 -4.70 14.36
C VAL A 22 -10.47 -4.04 14.64
N LEU A 23 -9.51 -4.77 15.20
CA LEU A 23 -8.18 -4.25 15.49
C LEU A 23 -7.47 -3.81 14.22
N ILE A 24 -7.37 -4.69 13.22
CA ILE A 24 -6.69 -4.42 11.96
C ILE A 24 -7.35 -3.23 11.25
N ASN A 25 -8.68 -3.22 11.12
CA ASN A 25 -9.38 -2.11 10.46
C ASN A 25 -9.21 -0.79 11.23
N THR A 26 -9.16 -0.84 12.57
CA THR A 26 -8.86 0.34 13.39
C THR A 26 -7.45 0.87 13.12
N ILE A 27 -6.46 -0.01 12.95
CA ILE A 27 -5.08 0.39 12.63
C ILE A 27 -5.03 0.97 11.20
N LEU A 28 -5.54 0.24 10.22
CA LEU A 28 -5.46 0.61 8.80
C LEU A 28 -6.29 1.87 8.46
N SER A 29 -7.31 2.19 9.26
CA SER A 29 -8.09 3.43 9.09
C SER A 29 -7.33 4.70 9.49
N ARG A 30 -6.21 4.58 10.21
CA ARG A 30 -5.47 5.78 10.63
C ARG A 30 -4.64 6.35 9.47
N PRO A 31 -4.55 7.69 9.35
CA PRO A 31 -3.92 8.34 8.20
C PRO A 31 -2.48 7.92 7.94
N GLU A 32 -1.70 7.63 8.99
CA GLU A 32 -0.31 7.23 8.85
C GLU A 32 -0.14 5.88 8.15
N TYR A 33 -1.02 4.90 8.39
CA TYR A 33 -0.97 3.60 7.73
C TYR A 33 -1.52 3.68 6.31
N GLN A 34 -2.59 4.46 6.08
CA GLN A 34 -3.08 4.70 4.71
C GLN A 34 -2.01 5.38 3.86
N LYS A 35 -1.33 6.38 4.41
CA LYS A 35 -0.22 7.04 3.74
C LYS A 35 0.91 6.07 3.43
N PHE A 36 1.28 5.21 4.38
CA PHE A 36 2.32 4.20 4.17
C PHE A 36 1.95 3.19 3.07
N ILE A 37 0.70 2.71 3.03
CA ILE A 37 0.19 1.84 1.97
C ILE A 37 0.28 2.53 0.61
N THR A 38 -0.18 3.79 0.53
CA THR A 38 -0.09 4.57 -0.71
C THR A 38 1.36 4.79 -1.13
N GLU A 39 2.29 5.05 -0.21
CA GLU A 39 3.72 5.20 -0.51
C GLU A 39 4.36 3.89 -1.00
N LEU A 40 4.01 2.74 -0.41
CA LEU A 40 4.47 1.43 -0.85
C LEU A 40 4.02 1.11 -2.29
N ASN A 41 2.75 1.33 -2.60
CA ASN A 41 2.25 1.10 -3.96
C ASN A 41 2.85 2.14 -4.94
N THR A 42 2.78 3.42 -4.62
CA THR A 42 3.12 4.47 -5.60
C THR A 42 4.63 4.68 -5.72
N GLN A 43 5.32 4.99 -4.63
CA GLN A 43 6.73 5.37 -4.67
C GLN A 43 7.63 4.14 -4.81
N VAL A 44 7.38 3.09 -4.01
CA VAL A 44 8.25 1.92 -4.01
C VAL A 44 7.95 1.01 -5.21
N GLN A 45 6.72 0.49 -5.34
CA GLN A 45 6.41 -0.47 -6.41
C GLN A 45 6.38 0.17 -7.80
N LEU A 46 5.50 1.14 -8.03
CA LEU A 46 5.27 1.68 -9.37
C LEU A 46 6.45 2.52 -9.86
N PHE A 47 7.03 3.36 -9.00
CA PHE A 47 8.06 4.33 -9.40
C PHE A 47 9.50 3.80 -9.28
N GLU A 48 9.89 3.26 -8.12
CA GLU A 48 11.26 2.76 -7.89
C GLU A 48 11.49 1.40 -8.54
N LEU A 49 10.68 0.41 -8.18
CA LEU A 49 10.82 -0.98 -8.65
C LEU A 49 10.25 -1.20 -10.05
N ASN A 50 9.34 -0.32 -10.48
CA ASN A 50 8.67 -0.39 -11.77
C ASN A 50 7.88 -1.67 -12.01
N VAL A 51 7.14 -2.11 -10.98
CA VAL A 51 6.32 -3.32 -10.99
C VAL A 51 4.86 -3.02 -10.66
N ASP A 52 3.94 -3.82 -11.20
CA ASP A 52 2.52 -3.83 -10.83
C ASP A 52 2.26 -4.60 -9.52
N SER A 53 0.98 -4.77 -9.14
CA SER A 53 0.60 -5.48 -7.91
C SER A 53 0.97 -6.96 -7.91
N ASP A 54 1.16 -7.55 -9.09
CA ASP A 54 1.56 -8.95 -9.24
C ASP A 54 3.09 -9.10 -9.23
N GLY A 55 3.84 -7.99 -9.08
CA GLY A 55 5.30 -7.97 -9.10
C GLY A 55 5.89 -8.04 -10.51
N ILE A 56 5.08 -7.87 -11.54
CA ILE A 56 5.48 -7.92 -12.94
C ILE A 56 5.93 -6.53 -13.39
N LYS A 57 7.02 -6.44 -14.18
CA LYS A 57 7.51 -5.15 -14.70
C LYS A 57 6.44 -4.48 -15.56
N LEU A 58 6.17 -3.20 -15.31
CA LEU A 58 5.18 -2.43 -16.08
C LEU A 58 5.47 -2.42 -17.59
N ALA A 59 6.76 -2.38 -17.97
CA ALA A 59 7.18 -2.43 -19.36
C ALA A 59 6.88 -3.79 -20.04
N ALA A 60 6.76 -4.88 -19.28
CA ALA A 60 6.45 -6.21 -19.85
C ALA A 60 5.02 -6.27 -20.42
N ASN A 61 4.09 -5.51 -19.84
CA ASN A 61 2.69 -5.51 -20.27
C ASN A 61 2.48 -4.81 -21.63
N ARG A 62 3.37 -3.89 -22.04
CA ARG A 62 3.25 -3.14 -23.32
C ARG A 62 4.52 -2.95 -24.14
N SER A 63 5.61 -3.66 -23.84
CA SER A 63 6.94 -3.39 -24.43
C SER A 63 7.41 -1.93 -24.24
N GLY A 64 6.89 -1.24 -23.22
CA GLY A 64 7.24 0.14 -22.91
C GLY A 64 6.64 1.24 -23.78
N TYR A 65 7.24 2.44 -23.72
CA TYR A 65 6.86 3.55 -24.58
C TYR A 65 7.40 3.39 -26.01
N THR A 66 6.56 3.67 -27.01
CA THR A 66 7.01 3.67 -28.41
C THR A 66 8.09 4.74 -28.66
N LEU A 67 8.94 4.54 -29.66
CA LEU A 67 9.96 5.53 -30.06
C LEU A 67 9.35 6.90 -30.36
N ASN A 68 8.14 6.92 -30.95
CA ASN A 68 7.44 8.16 -31.24
C ASN A 68 6.98 8.85 -29.94
N THR A 69 6.46 8.09 -28.98
CA THR A 69 6.08 8.61 -27.64
C THR A 69 7.28 9.20 -26.92
N LEU A 70 8.43 8.53 -26.95
CA LEU A 70 9.68 9.03 -26.34
C LEU A 70 10.13 10.33 -27.01
N ARG A 71 10.13 10.38 -28.35
CA ARG A 71 10.52 11.57 -29.12
C ARG A 71 9.61 12.77 -28.81
N ILE A 72 8.29 12.59 -28.87
CA ILE A 72 7.30 13.64 -28.56
C ILE A 72 7.50 14.16 -27.13
N SER A 73 7.63 13.25 -26.16
CA SER A 73 7.82 13.62 -24.75
C SER A 73 9.10 14.44 -24.51
N ALA A 74 10.18 14.12 -25.22
CA ALA A 74 11.43 14.87 -25.15
C ALA A 74 11.32 16.26 -25.79
N GLU A 75 10.60 16.36 -26.92
CA GLU A 75 10.30 17.64 -27.59
C GLU A 75 9.43 18.56 -26.72
N GLU A 76 8.53 17.98 -25.90
CA GLU A 76 7.67 18.70 -24.95
C GLU A 76 8.35 19.02 -23.60
N GLY A 77 9.64 18.68 -23.45
CA GLY A 77 10.40 18.93 -22.23
C GLY A 77 10.01 18.03 -21.05
N ARG A 78 9.32 16.91 -21.30
CA ARG A 78 8.91 15.90 -20.32
C ARG A 78 9.47 14.53 -20.70
N PRO A 79 10.80 14.36 -20.74
CA PRO A 79 11.42 13.14 -21.25
C PRO A 79 11.04 11.94 -20.38
N LYS A 80 10.34 10.98 -20.99
CA LYS A 80 10.00 9.69 -20.38
C LYS A 80 11.25 8.83 -20.20
N ARG A 81 11.23 7.96 -19.18
CA ARG A 81 12.42 7.19 -18.74
C ARG A 81 12.93 6.14 -19.73
N GLY A 82 12.12 5.67 -20.67
CA GLY A 82 12.56 4.80 -21.78
C GLY A 82 11.57 3.70 -22.14
N GLN A 83 11.98 2.79 -23.01
CA GLN A 83 11.22 1.58 -23.37
C GLN A 83 11.16 0.60 -22.19
N ASP A 84 12.27 0.40 -21.49
CA ASP A 84 12.32 -0.62 -20.42
C ASP A 84 11.85 -0.10 -19.05
N ARG A 85 11.44 1.17 -18.97
CA ARG A 85 11.01 1.80 -17.72
C ARG A 85 9.86 2.77 -17.95
N VAL A 86 8.69 2.36 -17.50
CA VAL A 86 7.43 3.13 -17.62
C VAL A 86 7.26 3.98 -16.38
N ASP A 87 7.32 5.30 -16.52
CA ASP A 87 7.04 6.18 -15.37
C ASP A 87 5.63 6.72 -15.45
N LEU A 88 4.76 6.29 -14.54
CA LEU A 88 3.41 6.84 -14.42
C LEU A 88 3.43 8.20 -13.70
N HIS A 89 4.58 8.65 -13.18
CA HIS A 89 4.72 9.92 -12.45
C HIS A 89 4.44 11.16 -13.32
N ASP A 90 4.54 11.05 -14.65
CA ASP A 90 4.19 12.14 -15.58
C ASP A 90 2.71 12.54 -15.50
N THR A 91 1.85 11.68 -14.96
CA THR A 91 0.48 12.00 -14.57
C THR A 91 0.43 12.28 -13.07
N GLY A 92 1.11 13.33 -12.60
CA GLY A 92 1.19 13.63 -11.16
C GLY A 92 -0.15 13.66 -10.40
N ASP A 93 -1.27 13.81 -11.11
CA ASP A 93 -2.62 13.72 -10.56
C ASP A 93 -3.06 12.25 -10.28
N TYR A 94 -2.59 11.29 -11.07
CA TYR A 94 -2.81 9.86 -10.86
C TYR A 94 -2.24 9.40 -9.51
N TYR A 95 -0.96 9.68 -9.24
CA TYR A 95 -0.31 9.29 -7.97
C TYR A 95 -0.99 9.94 -6.76
N LYS A 96 -1.46 11.18 -6.91
CA LYS A 96 -2.17 11.91 -5.85
C LYS A 96 -3.59 11.40 -5.62
N SER A 97 -4.19 10.76 -6.61
CA SER A 97 -5.55 10.21 -6.50
C SER A 97 -5.62 8.88 -5.75
N HIS A 98 -4.47 8.27 -5.44
CA HIS A 98 -4.42 6.98 -4.76
C HIS A 98 -4.97 7.11 -3.33
N ALA A 99 -5.98 6.31 -3.02
CA ALA A 99 -6.57 6.22 -1.71
C ALA A 99 -6.77 4.75 -1.31
N VAL A 100 -6.94 4.55 0.00
CA VAL A 100 -7.16 3.25 0.61
C VAL A 100 -8.56 3.22 1.21
N GLU A 101 -9.36 2.25 0.77
CA GLU A 101 -10.66 1.95 1.37
C GLU A 101 -10.52 0.71 2.26
N ILE A 102 -10.92 0.83 3.52
CA ILE A 102 -10.88 -0.29 4.47
C ILE A 102 -12.16 -1.10 4.33
N GLY A 103 -12.00 -2.43 4.34
CA GLY A 103 -13.08 -3.39 4.30
C GLY A 103 -14.01 -3.31 5.51
N SER A 104 -14.99 -4.21 5.53
CA SER A 104 -15.99 -4.23 6.61
C SER A 104 -15.37 -4.73 7.92
N LEU A 105 -15.94 -4.39 9.07
CA LEU A 105 -15.52 -4.94 10.38
C LEU A 105 -15.60 -6.48 10.50
N LYS A 106 -16.17 -7.17 9.50
CA LYS A 106 -16.29 -8.63 9.46
C LYS A 106 -15.14 -9.31 8.69
N ASP A 107 -14.41 -8.59 7.85
CA ASP A 107 -13.33 -9.11 7.01
C ASP A 107 -12.14 -8.13 7.04
N ASP A 108 -10.95 -8.61 7.33
CA ASP A 108 -9.71 -7.82 7.38
C ASP A 108 -9.09 -7.68 5.99
N TYR A 109 -9.59 -6.71 5.22
CA TYR A 109 -8.99 -6.34 3.94
C TYR A 109 -8.99 -4.82 3.74
N PHE A 110 -8.16 -4.36 2.82
CA PHE A 110 -8.26 -3.03 2.25
C PHE A 110 -8.22 -3.14 0.72
N THR A 111 -8.77 -2.14 0.06
CA THR A 111 -8.72 -1.97 -1.39
C THR A 111 -8.05 -0.65 -1.69
N MET A 112 -7.24 -0.62 -2.75
CA MET A 112 -6.69 0.63 -3.27
C MET A 112 -7.57 1.12 -4.42
N ILE A 113 -7.82 2.42 -4.45
CA ILE A 113 -8.55 3.11 -5.52
C ILE A 113 -7.70 4.26 -6.05
N SER A 114 -7.93 4.64 -7.30
CA SER A 114 -7.31 5.81 -7.94
C SER A 114 -8.19 6.34 -9.05
N ASP A 115 -8.03 7.61 -9.41
CA ASP A 115 -8.56 8.17 -10.65
C ASP A 115 -7.60 7.83 -11.81
N ALA A 116 -7.83 6.67 -12.44
CA ALA A 116 -6.99 6.15 -13.51
C ALA A 116 -7.26 6.77 -14.89
N GLN A 117 -8.24 7.68 -15.00
CA GLN A 117 -8.60 8.26 -16.28
C GLN A 117 -7.56 9.30 -16.71
N LYS A 118 -6.95 9.07 -17.88
CA LYS A 118 -6.06 10.03 -18.54
C LYS A 118 -6.54 10.28 -19.98
N ASP A 119 -7.11 11.46 -20.20
CA ASP A 119 -7.74 11.83 -21.47
C ASP A 119 -8.78 10.78 -21.91
N GLU A 120 -8.55 10.06 -23.01
CA GLU A 120 -9.41 8.98 -23.51
C GLU A 120 -8.93 7.57 -23.09
N THR A 121 -7.90 7.48 -22.24
CA THR A 121 -7.25 6.21 -21.85
C THR A 121 -7.39 5.95 -20.36
N ASP A 122 -7.81 4.75 -19.98
CA ASP A 122 -7.73 4.26 -18.60
C ASP A 122 -6.34 3.64 -18.36
N LEU A 123 -5.63 4.11 -17.33
CA LEU A 123 -4.28 3.66 -17.01
C LEU A 123 -4.23 2.23 -16.47
N ILE A 124 -5.28 1.74 -15.82
CA ILE A 124 -5.37 0.35 -15.36
C ILE A 124 -5.54 -0.58 -16.58
N ASP A 125 -6.40 -0.20 -17.52
CA ASP A 125 -6.55 -0.94 -18.78
C ASP A 125 -5.25 -0.91 -19.62
N GLU A 126 -4.51 0.19 -19.56
CA GLU A 126 -3.27 0.35 -20.31
C GLU A 126 -2.10 -0.45 -19.71
N TRP A 127 -1.93 -0.42 -18.39
CA TRP A 127 -0.72 -0.89 -17.72
C TRP A 127 -0.91 -2.16 -16.88
N GLY A 128 -2.15 -2.61 -16.67
CA GLY A 128 -2.46 -3.80 -15.88
C GLY A 128 -2.79 -3.46 -14.42
N PRO A 129 -2.64 -4.43 -13.50
CA PRO A 129 -3.11 -4.29 -12.12
C PRO A 129 -2.15 -3.42 -11.29
N VAL A 130 -2.14 -2.13 -11.55
CA VAL A 130 -1.26 -1.15 -10.89
C VAL A 130 -1.72 -0.80 -9.46
N LEU A 131 -2.95 -1.16 -9.09
CA LEU A 131 -3.52 -0.97 -7.76
C LEU A 131 -3.35 -2.23 -6.91
N GLY A 132 -2.74 -2.07 -5.74
CA GLY A 132 -2.52 -3.15 -4.78
C GLY A 132 -1.06 -3.27 -4.35
N LEU A 133 -0.85 -4.02 -3.27
CA LEU A 133 0.49 -4.32 -2.78
C LEU A 133 0.94 -5.68 -3.28
N THR A 134 2.21 -5.75 -3.68
CA THR A 134 2.92 -7.02 -3.86
C THR A 134 3.07 -7.74 -2.51
N GLU A 135 3.42 -9.03 -2.53
CA GLU A 135 3.71 -9.79 -1.32
C GLU A 135 4.82 -9.14 -0.47
N GLU A 136 5.89 -8.65 -1.11
CA GLU A 136 7.00 -7.98 -0.42
C GLU A 136 6.54 -6.68 0.28
N SER A 137 5.72 -5.87 -0.37
CA SER A 137 5.15 -4.67 0.25
C SER A 137 4.14 -4.98 1.34
N MET A 138 3.36 -6.07 1.21
CA MET A 138 2.45 -6.52 2.26
C MET A 138 3.21 -6.96 3.52
N ASN A 139 4.36 -7.62 3.33
CA ASN A 139 5.25 -7.97 4.43
C ASN A 139 5.83 -6.70 5.09
N ALA A 140 6.25 -5.71 4.30
CA ALA A 140 6.72 -4.43 4.83
C ALA A 140 5.64 -3.68 5.64
N LEU A 141 4.38 -3.71 5.17
CA LEU A 141 3.24 -3.17 5.92
C LEU A 141 3.04 -3.91 7.25
N SER A 142 3.10 -5.24 7.22
CA SER A 142 2.95 -6.08 8.41
C SER A 142 4.03 -5.78 9.45
N ASP A 143 5.29 -5.68 9.01
CA ASP A 143 6.42 -5.33 9.89
C ASP A 143 6.25 -3.94 10.49
N PHE A 144 5.83 -2.96 9.68
CA PHE A 144 5.56 -1.60 10.16
C PHE A 144 4.47 -1.56 11.24
N ILE A 145 3.37 -2.29 11.02
CA ILE A 145 2.27 -2.42 12.00
C ILE A 145 2.78 -3.10 13.28
N LEU A 146 3.49 -4.22 13.17
CA LEU A 146 3.98 -4.96 14.33
C LEU A 146 4.95 -4.13 15.17
N LEU A 147 5.89 -3.43 14.53
CA LEU A 147 6.84 -2.56 15.22
C LEU A 147 6.16 -1.41 15.96
N ALA A 148 5.07 -0.86 15.41
CA ALA A 148 4.30 0.20 16.05
C ALA A 148 3.39 -0.33 17.18
N PHE A 149 2.88 -1.56 17.04
CA PHE A 149 1.91 -2.13 17.97
C PHE A 149 2.55 -2.80 19.20
N LEU A 150 3.74 -3.41 19.03
CA LEU A 150 4.43 -4.13 20.10
C LEU A 150 4.69 -3.25 21.36
N PRO A 151 5.18 -2.01 21.25
CA PRO A 151 5.39 -1.15 22.41
C PRO A 151 4.09 -0.82 23.15
N LEU A 152 3.00 -0.56 22.42
CA LEU A 152 1.69 -0.24 23.01
C LEU A 152 1.14 -1.41 23.83
N LEU A 153 1.27 -2.64 23.30
CA LEU A 153 0.94 -3.84 24.06
C LEU A 153 1.80 -3.97 25.32
N LEU A 154 3.07 -3.62 25.27
CA LEU A 154 3.97 -3.70 26.44
C LEU A 154 3.65 -2.64 27.50
N GLU A 155 3.27 -1.42 27.11
CA GLU A 155 2.86 -0.36 28.03
C GLU A 155 1.58 -0.74 28.79
N GLU A 156 0.58 -1.30 28.11
CA GLU A 156 -0.67 -1.74 28.75
C GLU A 156 -0.45 -2.88 29.77
N ILE A 157 0.66 -3.61 29.65
CA ILE A 157 1.10 -4.61 30.63
C ILE A 157 1.76 -3.97 31.85
N GLN A 158 2.41 -2.81 31.71
CA GLN A 158 3.11 -2.12 32.79
C GLN A 158 2.17 -1.28 33.66
N ASP A 159 1.09 -0.78 33.09
CA ASP A 159 0.13 0.11 33.77
C ASP A 159 -1.02 -0.64 34.51
N ASN A 160 -1.05 -1.99 34.45
CA ASN A 160 -1.98 -2.86 35.19
C ASN A 160 -1.24 -3.73 36.22
#